data_AF-A0A958L0Z0-F1
#
_entry.id   AF-A0A958L0Z0-F1
#
_cell.length_a   1.000
_cell.length_b   1.000
_cell.length_c   1.000
_cell.angle_alpha   90.00
_cell.angle_beta   90.00
_cell.angle_gamma   90.00
#
_symmetry.space_group_name_H-M   'P 1'
#
loop_
_entity.id
_entity.type
_entity.pdbx_description
1 polymer ?
#
loop_
_entity_poly.entity_id
_entity_poly.type
_entity_poly.pdbx_seq_one_letter_code
_entity_poly.pdbx_strand_id
1 'polypeptide(L)'
;MDSFVYRQQALLASASVACHATFREKGFRQRDLKFFFELFSHWSVWEREDSSTKVQVTQLTRYLEGLTKEGFALRMKRSLRSPYRLTRLGLIEMLSRVVAQRPEDANETFLFALYFVRAYRDRLIDLVKAEGRQFPTALRIELEALLDWQSFLKEKIASKKRILKKLRQGVDDAQATSALTKKLLKQRLLLPEIISEVEKLYPYEFNSLKPLSELMEELPIDSRTWELEFGNIFRAQMLWEPAYRVEKTFLEQLERMASE
;
A
#
# COMPACT_ATOMS: atom_id res chain seq x y z
N MET A 1 10.47 -3.89 16.73
CA MET A 1 9.77 -2.63 16.39
C MET A 1 8.30 -2.84 16.75
N ASP A 2 7.69 -1.98 17.55
CA ASP A 2 6.27 -2.14 17.97
C ASP A 2 5.34 -2.20 16.75
N SER A 3 4.33 -3.08 16.78
CA SER A 3 3.33 -3.26 15.71
C SER A 3 2.59 -1.96 15.34
N PHE A 4 2.50 -1.03 16.29
CA PHE A 4 1.95 0.31 16.11
C PHE A 4 2.80 1.19 15.18
N VAL A 5 4.13 1.22 15.36
CA VAL A 5 5.04 2.07 14.57
C VAL A 5 5.06 1.60 13.13
N TYR A 6 4.98 0.29 12.91
CA TYR A 6 4.90 -0.30 11.58
C TYR A 6 3.62 0.11 10.83
N ARG A 7 2.46 0.03 11.50
CA ARG A 7 1.16 0.38 10.89
C ARG A 7 1.01 1.88 10.61
N GLN A 8 1.70 2.73 11.38
CA GLN A 8 1.58 4.20 11.27
C GLN A 8 2.83 4.83 10.63
N GLN A 9 3.66 4.05 9.93
CA GLN A 9 4.96 4.48 9.43
C GLN A 9 4.86 5.67 8.46
N ALA A 10 3.93 5.63 7.51
CA ALA A 10 3.71 6.72 6.56
C ALA A 10 3.28 8.03 7.24
N LEU A 11 2.43 7.94 8.26
CA LEU A 11 1.98 9.11 9.04
C LEU A 11 3.11 9.70 9.89
N LEU A 12 3.91 8.86 10.57
CA LEU A 12 5.06 9.31 11.35
C LEU A 12 6.16 9.92 10.47
N ALA A 13 6.42 9.32 9.31
CA ALA A 13 7.36 9.84 8.33
C ALA A 13 6.90 11.19 7.77
N SER A 14 5.64 11.29 7.35
CA SER A 14 5.03 12.54 6.89
C SER A 14 5.11 13.62 7.98
N ALA A 15 4.77 13.29 9.22
CA ALA A 15 4.82 14.23 10.35
C ALA A 15 6.25 14.73 10.61
N SER A 16 7.25 13.84 10.51
CA SER A 16 8.66 14.19 10.66
C SER A 16 9.14 15.14 9.57
N VAL A 17 8.75 14.87 8.32
CA VAL A 17 9.05 15.73 7.17
C VAL A 17 8.39 17.10 7.32
N ALA A 18 7.10 17.15 7.67
CA ALA A 18 6.37 18.39 7.89
C ALA A 18 6.96 19.22 9.04
N CYS A 19 7.33 18.57 10.14
CA CYS A 19 8.08 19.18 11.23
C CYS A 19 9.39 19.80 10.73
N HIS A 20 10.20 19.04 10.02
CA HIS A 20 11.49 19.51 9.54
C HIS A 20 11.36 20.71 8.60
N ALA A 21 10.41 20.66 7.66
CA ALA A 21 10.13 21.76 6.73
C ALA A 21 9.63 23.02 7.44
N THR A 22 8.84 22.86 8.51
CA THR A 22 8.25 23.97 9.27
C THR A 22 9.28 24.67 10.17
N PHE A 23 10.06 23.90 10.93
CA PHE A 23 10.95 24.47 11.96
C PHE A 23 12.39 24.67 11.49
N ARG A 24 12.78 24.06 10.35
CA ARG A 24 14.08 24.23 9.69
C ARG A 24 15.25 24.08 10.68
N GLU A 25 16.12 25.08 10.75
CA GLU A 25 17.32 25.09 11.60
C GLU A 25 17.02 25.08 13.09
N LYS A 26 15.84 25.52 13.54
CA LYS A 26 15.48 25.52 14.96
C LYS A 26 15.25 24.10 15.51
N GLY A 27 15.01 23.14 14.61
CA GLY A 27 14.56 21.80 14.95
C GLY A 27 13.16 21.77 15.56
N PHE A 28 12.64 20.57 15.77
CA PHE A 28 11.29 20.32 16.28
C PHE A 28 11.32 19.43 17.51
N ARG A 29 10.32 19.56 18.38
CA ARG A 29 10.18 18.76 19.61
C ARG A 29 9.16 17.64 19.41
N GLN A 30 9.12 16.71 20.37
CA GLN A 30 8.16 15.60 20.34
C GLN A 30 6.70 16.09 20.27
N ARG A 31 6.38 17.22 20.92
CA ARG A 31 5.03 17.82 20.86
C ARG A 31 4.66 18.31 19.46
N ASP A 32 5.64 18.78 18.68
CA ASP A 32 5.40 19.31 17.34
C ASP A 32 5.18 18.12 16.38
N LEU A 33 5.95 17.04 16.55
CA LEU A 33 5.73 15.78 15.85
C LEU A 33 4.36 15.19 16.19
N LYS A 34 3.97 15.21 17.47
CA LYS A 34 2.66 14.78 17.93
C LYS A 34 1.54 15.55 17.24
N PHE A 35 1.67 16.87 17.16
CA PHE A 35 0.69 17.73 16.50
C PHE A 35 0.50 17.34 15.03
N PHE A 36 1.56 17.23 14.24
CA PHE A 36 1.43 16.84 12.83
C PHE A 36 0.94 15.41 12.66
N PHE A 37 1.36 14.50 13.53
CA PHE A 37 0.86 13.12 13.51
C PHE A 37 -0.64 13.07 13.77
N GLU A 38 -1.12 13.77 14.81
CA GLU A 38 -2.55 13.84 15.13
C GLU A 38 -3.33 14.51 13.99
N LEU A 39 -2.82 15.60 13.44
CA LEU A 39 -3.40 16.29 12.29
C LEU A 39 -3.55 15.35 11.08
N PHE A 40 -2.49 14.66 10.70
CA PHE A 40 -2.49 13.76 9.55
C PHE A 40 -3.34 12.52 9.81
N SER A 41 -3.32 12.01 11.04
CA SER A 41 -4.19 10.91 11.42
C SER A 41 -5.67 11.28 11.26
N HIS A 42 -6.07 12.50 11.64
CA HIS A 42 -7.44 12.98 11.46
C HIS A 42 -7.84 13.11 9.98
N TRP A 43 -6.90 13.45 9.09
CA TRP A 43 -7.19 13.51 7.65
C TRP A 43 -7.37 12.13 7.02
N SER A 44 -6.74 11.11 7.60
CA SER A 44 -6.82 9.71 7.12
C SER A 44 -8.00 8.90 7.67
N VAL A 45 -8.91 9.50 8.46
CA VAL A 45 -9.99 8.76 9.16
C VAL A 45 -11.15 8.43 8.22
N TRP A 46 -11.27 7.14 7.87
CA TRP A 46 -12.56 6.54 7.46
C TRP A 46 -12.95 5.31 8.30
N GLU A 47 -12.05 4.70 9.08
CA GLU A 47 -12.32 3.43 9.80
C GLU A 47 -11.90 3.39 11.29
N ARG A 48 -11.98 4.49 12.03
CA ARG A 48 -11.71 4.43 13.48
C ARG A 48 -12.82 5.06 14.30
N GLU A 49 -13.90 4.29 14.50
CA GLU A 49 -14.70 4.43 15.71
C GLU A 49 -13.79 4.12 16.93
N ASP A 50 -13.69 5.10 17.81
CA ASP A 50 -13.26 5.03 19.22
C ASP A 50 -11.85 4.60 19.65
N SER A 51 -10.95 4.12 18.77
CA SER A 51 -9.53 4.04 19.17
C SER A 51 -8.83 5.36 18.92
N SER A 52 -9.06 6.32 19.83
CA SER A 52 -8.37 7.60 19.88
C SER A 52 -6.90 7.40 19.49
N THR A 53 -6.47 8.05 18.41
CA THR A 53 -5.09 7.97 17.91
C THR A 53 -4.18 8.81 18.82
N LYS A 54 -4.34 8.68 20.14
CA LYS A 54 -3.52 9.30 21.17
C LYS A 54 -2.20 8.57 21.19
N VAL A 55 -1.35 8.91 20.23
CA VAL A 55 0.05 8.50 20.28
C VAL A 55 0.66 9.05 21.58
N GLN A 56 1.24 8.16 22.36
CA GLN A 56 1.89 8.56 23.59
C GLN A 56 3.21 9.26 23.26
N VAL A 57 3.55 10.30 24.02
CA VAL A 57 4.83 11.02 23.85
C VAL A 57 6.04 10.08 24.01
N THR A 58 5.90 9.01 24.80
CA THR A 58 6.89 7.93 24.95
C THR A 58 7.10 7.16 23.64
N GLN A 59 6.05 6.86 22.88
CA GLN A 59 6.16 6.20 21.57
C GLN A 59 6.87 7.10 20.56
N LEU A 60 6.54 8.40 20.53
CA LEU A 60 7.23 9.37 19.67
C LEU A 60 8.70 9.56 20.05
N THR A 61 9.00 9.52 21.35
CA THR A 61 10.38 9.56 21.85
C THR A 61 11.17 8.37 21.33
N ARG A 62 10.65 7.14 21.50
CA ARG A 62 11.30 5.92 20.98
C ARG A 62 11.52 5.97 19.47
N TYR A 63 10.53 6.47 18.72
CA TYR A 63 10.64 6.66 17.29
C TYR A 63 11.78 7.62 16.91
N LEU A 64 11.85 8.80 17.55
CA LEU A 64 12.90 9.78 17.30
C LEU A 64 14.29 9.30 17.74
N GLU A 65 14.38 8.54 18.83
CA GLU A 65 15.61 7.88 19.27
C GLU A 65 16.07 6.83 18.26
N GLY A 66 15.14 6.06 17.69
CA GLY A 66 15.41 5.15 16.57
C GLY A 66 16.01 5.88 15.37
N LEU A 67 15.36 6.97 14.91
CA LEU A 67 15.88 7.79 13.81
C LEU A 67 17.26 8.38 14.13
N THR A 68 17.51 8.77 15.38
CA THR A 68 18.80 9.31 15.80
C THR A 68 19.88 8.22 15.77
N LYS A 69 19.56 7.01 16.23
CA LYS A 69 20.47 5.85 16.20
C LYS A 69 20.82 5.43 14.77
N GLU A 70 19.85 5.51 13.86
CA GLU A 70 20.02 5.21 12.43
C GLU A 70 20.74 6.33 11.65
N GLY A 71 21.02 7.49 12.27
CA GLY A 71 21.66 8.63 11.60
C GLY A 71 20.71 9.47 10.73
N PHE A 72 19.40 9.21 10.80
CA PHE A 72 18.36 9.97 10.09
C PHE A 72 17.93 11.25 10.82
N ALA A 73 18.21 11.35 12.12
CA ALA A 73 17.95 12.55 12.89
C ALA A 73 19.14 12.95 13.76
N LEU A 74 19.24 14.25 14.06
CA LEU A 74 20.19 14.81 15.00
C LEU A 74 19.43 15.44 16.16
N ARG A 75 19.91 15.15 17.37
CA ARG A 75 19.47 15.85 18.57
C ARG A 75 20.35 17.09 18.77
N MET A 76 19.77 18.28 18.68
CA MET A 76 20.54 19.53 18.65
C MET A 76 21.16 19.93 19.99
N LYS A 77 20.67 19.39 21.11
CA LYS A 77 21.23 19.56 22.46
C LYS A 77 21.19 18.23 23.21
N ARG A 78 22.04 18.05 24.22
CA ARG A 78 22.06 16.86 25.09
C ARG A 78 21.11 17.01 26.29
N SER A 79 19.82 17.25 26.03
CA SER A 79 18.77 17.37 27.06
C SER A 79 17.47 16.67 26.63
N LEU A 80 16.69 16.15 27.57
CA LEU A 80 15.37 15.52 27.33
C LEU A 80 14.41 16.38 26.48
N ARG A 81 14.50 17.71 26.58
CA ARG A 81 13.66 18.66 25.82
C ARG A 81 14.32 19.20 24.54
N SER A 82 15.37 18.54 24.07
CA SER A 82 16.15 19.04 22.94
C SER A 82 15.41 18.90 21.62
N PRO A 83 15.46 19.92 20.76
CA PRO A 83 14.94 19.80 19.40
C PRO A 83 15.68 18.72 18.61
N TYR A 84 14.94 18.10 17.70
CA TYR A 84 15.41 17.16 16.69
C TYR A 84 15.43 17.87 15.34
N ARG A 85 16.37 17.48 14.48
CA ARG A 85 16.42 17.90 13.08
C ARG A 85 16.68 16.67 12.24
N LEU A 86 15.96 16.50 11.13
CA LEU A 86 16.32 15.45 10.18
C LEU A 86 17.68 15.75 9.56
N THR A 87 18.49 14.72 9.36
CA THR A 87 19.62 14.83 8.43
C THR A 87 19.10 14.86 7.01
N ARG A 88 19.95 15.20 6.04
CA ARG A 88 19.57 15.19 4.62
C ARG A 88 19.16 13.79 4.18
N LEU A 89 19.93 12.78 4.57
CA LEU A 89 19.58 11.38 4.37
C LEU A 89 18.28 11.01 5.10
N GLY A 90 18.07 11.51 6.32
CA GLY A 90 16.82 11.30 7.04
C GLY A 90 15.61 11.91 6.35
N LEU A 91 15.73 13.08 5.73
CA LEU A 91 14.66 13.69 4.94
C LEU A 91 14.28 12.80 3.75
N ILE A 92 15.28 12.32 3.00
CA ILE A 92 15.10 11.41 1.87
C ILE A 92 14.45 10.11 2.32
N GLU A 93 14.98 9.48 3.37
CA GLU A 93 14.47 8.22 3.92
C GLU A 93 13.02 8.38 4.41
N MET A 94 12.69 9.48 5.09
CA MET A 94 11.30 9.71 5.51
C MET A 94 10.38 9.92 4.31
N LEU A 95 10.80 10.67 3.29
CA LEU A 95 10.00 10.82 2.06
C LEU A 95 9.81 9.48 1.34
N SER A 96 10.87 8.68 1.23
CA SER A 96 10.82 7.31 0.70
C SER A 96 9.77 6.49 1.45
N ARG A 97 9.75 6.53 2.78
CA ARG A 97 8.72 5.84 3.59
C ARG A 97 7.30 6.35 3.38
N VAL A 98 7.10 7.59 2.92
CA VAL A 98 5.77 8.12 2.59
C VAL A 98 5.29 7.55 1.25
N VAL A 99 6.17 7.50 0.25
CA VAL A 99 5.81 7.05 -1.11
C VAL A 99 6.00 5.55 -1.33
N ALA A 100 6.68 4.84 -0.41
CA ALA A 100 6.85 3.40 -0.45
C ALA A 100 5.50 2.70 -0.20
N GLN A 101 4.79 2.43 -1.30
CA GLN A 101 3.51 1.73 -1.29
C GLN A 101 3.72 0.26 -1.58
N ARG A 102 3.07 -0.58 -0.78
CA ARG A 102 2.96 -2.01 -1.02
C ARG A 102 1.66 -2.34 -1.73
N PRO A 103 1.58 -3.47 -2.45
CA PRO A 103 0.34 -3.92 -3.08
C PRO A 103 -0.82 -4.06 -2.09
N GLU A 104 -0.52 -4.42 -0.84
CA GLU A 104 -1.50 -4.65 0.22
C GLU A 104 -1.92 -3.37 0.96
N ASP A 105 -1.27 -2.23 0.67
CA ASP A 105 -1.59 -0.98 1.35
C ASP A 105 -2.97 -0.47 0.92
N ALA A 106 -3.74 -0.02 1.91
CA ALA A 106 -5.07 0.54 1.73
C ALA A 106 -5.07 1.74 0.77
N ASN A 107 -6.16 1.92 0.02
CA ASN A 107 -6.28 2.98 -0.97
C ASN A 107 -6.18 4.38 -0.33
N GLU A 108 -6.67 4.50 0.90
CA GLU A 108 -6.64 5.70 1.74
C GLU A 108 -5.20 6.10 2.08
N THR A 109 -4.33 5.12 2.38
CA THR A 109 -2.91 5.36 2.61
C THR A 109 -2.24 5.96 1.38
N PHE A 110 -2.58 5.44 0.19
CA PHE A 110 -2.09 6.02 -1.07
C PHE A 110 -2.62 7.44 -1.28
N LEU A 111 -3.91 7.69 -1.09
CA LEU A 111 -4.51 9.02 -1.26
C LEU A 111 -3.88 10.04 -0.30
N PHE A 112 -3.64 9.64 0.95
CA PHE A 112 -2.93 10.47 1.92
C PHE A 112 -1.51 10.79 1.45
N ALA A 113 -0.73 9.79 1.01
CA ALA A 113 0.62 10.00 0.52
C ALA A 113 0.65 10.91 -0.71
N LEU A 114 -0.27 10.70 -1.66
CA LEU A 114 -0.41 11.52 -2.86
C LEU A 114 -0.72 12.98 -2.50
N TYR A 115 -1.70 13.19 -1.61
CA TYR A 115 -2.02 14.52 -1.08
C TYR A 115 -0.80 15.15 -0.41
N PHE A 116 -0.12 14.41 0.47
CA PHE A 116 1.03 14.93 1.21
C PHE A 116 2.13 15.39 0.25
N VAL A 117 2.51 14.54 -0.70
CA VAL A 117 3.53 14.88 -1.70
C VAL A 117 3.09 16.11 -2.50
N ARG A 118 1.86 16.13 -3.03
CA ARG A 118 1.36 17.25 -3.83
C ARG A 118 1.31 18.56 -3.04
N ALA A 119 0.79 18.55 -1.82
CA ALA A 119 0.56 19.74 -1.01
C ALA A 119 1.82 20.28 -0.33
N TYR A 120 2.78 19.40 0.02
CA TYR A 120 4.02 19.80 0.70
C TYR A 120 5.21 19.98 -0.24
N ARG A 121 5.06 19.62 -1.53
CA ARG A 121 6.13 19.68 -2.55
C ARG A 121 6.91 20.98 -2.52
N ASP A 122 6.25 22.12 -2.70
CA ASP A 122 6.95 23.39 -2.88
C ASP A 122 7.68 23.81 -1.59
N ARG A 123 7.08 23.54 -0.42
CA ARG A 123 7.73 23.79 0.87
C ARG A 123 9.00 22.96 1.04
N LEU A 124 9.01 21.72 0.53
CA LEU A 124 10.17 20.83 0.62
C LEU A 124 11.26 21.21 -0.39
N ILE A 125 10.87 21.62 -1.60
CA ILE A 125 11.80 22.17 -2.59
C ILE A 125 12.46 23.44 -2.04
N ASP A 126 11.69 24.34 -1.44
CA ASP A 126 12.21 25.57 -0.85
C ASP A 126 13.14 25.31 0.34
N LEU A 127 12.83 24.30 1.17
CA LEU A 127 13.72 23.84 2.24
C LEU A 127 15.08 23.44 1.67
N VAL A 128 15.10 22.59 0.63
CA VAL A 128 16.34 22.10 0.00
C VAL A 128 17.11 23.24 -0.68
N LYS A 129 16.42 24.17 -1.33
CA LYS A 129 17.04 25.38 -1.91
C LYS A 129 17.69 26.25 -0.84
N ALA A 130 17.04 26.42 0.31
CA ALA A 130 17.56 27.21 1.43
C ALA A 130 18.80 26.58 2.08
N GLU A 131 18.93 25.24 2.11
CA GLU A 131 20.17 24.57 2.54
C GLU A 131 21.33 24.78 1.55
N GLY A 132 21.04 25.16 0.30
CA GLY A 132 22.03 25.58 -0.68
C GLY A 132 23.06 24.49 -1.00
N ARG A 133 24.35 24.85 -0.96
CA ARG A 133 25.48 23.94 -1.26
C ARG A 133 25.58 22.75 -0.31
N GLN A 134 24.92 22.82 0.84
CA GLN A 134 24.95 21.75 1.81
C GLN A 134 24.15 20.52 1.35
N PHE A 135 23.18 20.69 0.44
CA PHE A 135 22.41 19.60 -0.13
C PHE A 135 23.03 19.13 -1.45
N PRO A 136 23.68 17.94 -1.50
CA PRO A 136 24.35 17.45 -2.71
C PRO A 136 23.36 17.29 -3.87
N THR A 137 23.83 17.52 -5.09
CA THR A 137 23.02 17.40 -6.32
C THR A 137 22.34 16.02 -6.44
N ALA A 138 23.05 14.95 -6.08
CA ALA A 138 22.50 13.59 -6.11
C ALA A 138 21.25 13.45 -5.23
N LEU A 139 21.30 13.94 -3.98
CA LEU A 139 20.13 13.89 -3.08
C LEU A 139 19.00 14.80 -3.56
N ARG A 140 19.32 15.90 -4.26
CA ARG A 140 18.29 16.79 -4.83
C ARG A 140 17.49 16.07 -5.92
N ILE A 141 18.19 15.37 -6.81
CA ILE A 141 17.55 14.58 -7.87
C ILE A 141 16.64 13.51 -7.25
N GLU A 142 17.14 12.81 -6.23
CA GLU A 142 16.35 11.80 -5.51
C GLU A 142 15.12 12.39 -4.83
N LEU A 143 15.26 13.55 -4.17
CA LEU A 143 14.12 14.26 -3.57
C LEU A 143 13.10 14.70 -4.61
N GLU A 144 13.54 15.24 -5.75
CA GLU A 144 12.66 15.65 -6.83
C GLU A 144 11.89 14.45 -7.41
N ALA A 145 12.53 13.29 -7.55
CA ALA A 145 11.88 12.06 -7.97
C ALA A 145 10.83 11.58 -6.95
N LEU A 146 11.15 11.60 -5.65
CA LEU A 146 10.20 11.25 -4.57
C LEU A 146 9.02 12.24 -4.49
N LEU A 147 9.20 13.48 -4.95
CA LEU A 147 8.15 14.51 -4.98
C LEU A 147 7.40 14.59 -6.31
N ASP A 148 7.70 13.71 -7.26
CA ASP A 148 6.96 13.61 -8.52
C ASP A 148 5.63 12.86 -8.30
N TRP A 149 4.64 13.61 -7.81
CA TRP A 149 3.29 13.08 -7.57
C TRP A 149 2.61 12.58 -8.85
N GLN A 150 2.98 13.09 -10.03
CA GLN A 150 2.39 12.66 -11.30
C GLN A 150 2.88 11.26 -11.66
N SER A 151 4.19 11.01 -11.55
CA SER A 151 4.75 9.67 -11.74
C SER A 151 4.20 8.70 -10.69
N PHE A 152 4.12 9.12 -9.43
CA PHE A 152 3.54 8.31 -8.36
C PHE A 152 2.07 7.91 -8.62
N LEU A 153 1.25 8.84 -9.12
CA LEU A 153 -0.13 8.57 -9.53
C LEU A 153 -0.22 7.61 -10.72
N LYS A 154 0.62 7.81 -11.74
CA LYS A 154 0.69 6.94 -12.92
C LYS A 154 1.06 5.50 -12.55
N GLU A 155 1.99 5.32 -11.64
CA GLU A 155 2.39 3.99 -11.15
C GLU A 155 1.24 3.27 -10.43
N LYS A 156 0.49 3.97 -9.57
CA LYS A 156 -0.69 3.40 -8.91
C LYS A 156 -1.78 3.03 -9.91
N ILE A 157 -2.05 3.89 -10.90
CA ILE A 157 -2.97 3.60 -12.01
C ILE A 157 -2.55 2.31 -12.75
N ALA A 158 -1.27 2.21 -13.13
CA ALA A 158 -0.74 1.03 -13.81
C ALA A 158 -0.86 -0.24 -12.94
N SER A 159 -0.60 -0.13 -11.64
CA SER A 159 -0.80 -1.21 -10.68
C SER A 159 -2.27 -1.67 -10.61
N LYS A 160 -3.21 -0.74 -10.47
CA LYS A 160 -4.65 -1.04 -10.40
C LYS A 160 -5.19 -1.65 -11.71
N LYS A 161 -4.71 -1.18 -12.87
CA LYS A 161 -5.01 -1.82 -14.17
C LYS A 161 -4.56 -3.29 -14.22
N ARG A 162 -3.38 -3.62 -13.68
CA ARG A 162 -2.90 -5.00 -13.58
C ARG A 162 -3.78 -5.85 -12.66
N ILE A 163 -4.19 -5.31 -11.51
CA ILE A 163 -5.10 -5.99 -10.57
C ILE A 163 -6.45 -6.28 -11.24
N LEU A 164 -7.06 -5.29 -11.90
CA LEU A 164 -8.33 -5.48 -12.61
C LEU A 164 -8.23 -6.51 -13.73
N LYS A 165 -7.12 -6.54 -14.48
CA LYS A 165 -6.88 -7.56 -15.49
C LYS A 165 -6.87 -8.96 -14.87
N LYS A 166 -6.18 -9.15 -13.74
CA LYS A 166 -6.14 -10.43 -13.02
C LYS A 166 -7.51 -10.85 -12.49
N LEU A 167 -8.26 -9.92 -11.88
CA LEU A 167 -9.61 -10.20 -11.37
C LEU A 167 -10.57 -10.59 -12.50
N ARG A 168 -10.53 -9.86 -13.63
CA ARG A 168 -11.34 -10.21 -14.80
C ARG A 168 -10.97 -11.59 -15.36
N GLN A 169 -9.68 -11.86 -15.52
CA GLN A 169 -9.22 -13.18 -15.97
C GLN A 169 -9.72 -14.29 -15.05
N GLY A 170 -9.63 -14.12 -13.73
CA GLY A 170 -10.15 -15.09 -12.77
C GLY A 170 -11.65 -15.35 -12.95
N VAL A 171 -12.44 -14.28 -13.12
CA VAL A 171 -13.90 -14.42 -13.38
C VAL A 171 -14.16 -15.20 -14.66
N ASP A 172 -13.45 -14.87 -15.74
CA ASP A 172 -13.61 -15.52 -17.04
C ASP A 172 -13.21 -17.00 -16.97
N ASP A 173 -12.10 -17.32 -16.30
CA ASP A 173 -11.62 -18.69 -16.09
C ASP A 173 -12.59 -19.52 -15.24
N ALA A 174 -13.17 -18.93 -14.19
CA ALA A 174 -14.19 -19.59 -13.37
C ALA A 174 -15.45 -19.91 -14.18
N GLN A 175 -15.88 -18.99 -15.04
CA GLN A 175 -17.03 -19.20 -15.93
C GLN A 175 -16.73 -20.30 -16.94
N ALA A 176 -15.57 -20.27 -17.58
CA ALA A 176 -15.17 -21.22 -18.60
C ALA A 176 -14.96 -22.62 -18.01
N THR A 177 -14.34 -22.72 -16.83
CA THR A 177 -14.15 -23.97 -16.09
C THR A 177 -15.49 -24.60 -15.73
N SER A 178 -16.41 -23.84 -15.10
CA SER A 178 -17.73 -24.34 -14.73
C SER A 178 -18.54 -24.78 -15.95
N ALA A 179 -18.49 -24.02 -17.05
CA ALA A 179 -19.17 -24.37 -18.29
C ALA A 179 -18.63 -25.67 -18.90
N LEU A 180 -17.30 -25.84 -18.90
CA LEU A 180 -16.64 -27.06 -19.34
C LEU A 180 -17.01 -28.25 -18.46
N THR A 181 -16.92 -28.12 -17.13
CA THR A 181 -17.30 -29.16 -16.18
C THR A 181 -18.74 -29.61 -16.40
N LYS A 182 -19.69 -28.67 -16.51
CA LYS A 182 -21.11 -28.98 -16.79
C LYS A 182 -21.30 -29.72 -18.11
N LYS A 183 -20.54 -29.34 -19.15
CA LYS A 183 -20.57 -30.01 -20.46
C LYS A 183 -20.08 -31.45 -20.34
N LEU A 184 -18.95 -31.69 -19.67
CA LEU A 184 -18.37 -33.03 -19.53
C LEU A 184 -19.20 -33.94 -18.60
N LEU A 185 -19.80 -33.39 -17.55
CA LEU A 185 -20.76 -34.11 -16.70
C LEU A 185 -21.99 -34.55 -17.49
N LYS A 186 -22.54 -33.70 -18.37
CA LYS A 186 -23.65 -34.07 -19.27
C LYS A 186 -23.26 -35.18 -20.26
N GLN A 187 -21.99 -35.25 -20.63
CA GLN A 187 -21.43 -36.32 -21.46
C GLN A 187 -21.11 -37.60 -20.66
N ARG A 188 -21.37 -37.61 -19.35
CA ARG A 188 -21.12 -38.73 -18.41
C ARG A 188 -19.65 -39.14 -18.33
N LEU A 189 -18.71 -38.21 -18.52
CA LEU A 189 -17.30 -38.46 -18.24
C LEU A 189 -17.08 -38.70 -16.75
N LEU A 190 -16.04 -39.46 -16.41
CA LEU A 190 -15.66 -39.71 -15.03
C LEU A 190 -14.98 -38.48 -14.44
N LEU A 191 -15.20 -38.21 -13.16
CA LEU A 191 -14.67 -37.02 -12.48
C LEU A 191 -13.13 -36.84 -12.62
N PRO A 192 -12.28 -37.88 -12.55
CA PRO A 192 -10.85 -37.73 -12.79
C PRO A 192 -10.51 -37.23 -14.22
N GLU A 193 -11.26 -37.67 -15.23
CA GLU A 193 -11.09 -37.22 -16.62
C GLU A 193 -11.49 -35.75 -16.78
N ILE A 194 -12.59 -35.36 -16.12
CA ILE A 194 -13.06 -33.96 -16.08
C ILE A 194 -12.00 -33.05 -15.46
N ILE A 195 -11.41 -33.46 -14.33
CA ILE A 195 -10.36 -32.70 -13.65
C ILE A 195 -9.14 -32.52 -14.55
N SER A 196 -8.70 -33.58 -15.23
CA SER A 196 -7.57 -33.54 -16.17
C SER A 196 -7.83 -32.58 -17.34
N GLU A 197 -9.02 -32.63 -17.95
CA GLU A 197 -9.38 -31.73 -19.06
C GLU A 197 -9.48 -30.27 -18.61
N VAL A 198 -10.01 -30.01 -17.41
CA VAL A 198 -10.05 -28.66 -16.83
C VAL A 198 -8.63 -28.14 -16.57
N GLU A 199 -7.77 -28.92 -15.90
CA GLU A 199 -6.40 -28.52 -15.57
C GLU A 199 -5.57 -28.20 -16.82
N LYS A 200 -5.75 -28.98 -17.89
CA LYS A 200 -5.05 -28.78 -19.17
C LYS A 200 -5.42 -27.47 -19.86
N LEU A 201 -6.69 -27.09 -19.81
CA LEU A 201 -7.21 -25.90 -20.50
C LEU A 201 -7.14 -24.64 -19.63
N TYR A 202 -7.25 -24.80 -18.32
CA TYR A 202 -7.25 -23.72 -17.32
C TYR A 202 -6.32 -24.11 -16.16
N PRO A 203 -4.99 -23.98 -16.32
CA PRO A 203 -4.03 -24.34 -15.30
C PRO A 203 -4.30 -23.58 -14.00
N TYR A 204 -4.34 -24.28 -12.88
CA TYR A 204 -4.65 -23.69 -11.58
C TYR A 204 -3.46 -22.90 -11.04
N GLU A 205 -3.36 -21.62 -11.39
CA GLU A 205 -2.27 -20.74 -10.95
C GLU A 205 -2.45 -20.19 -9.52
N PHE A 206 -3.62 -20.41 -8.90
CA PHE A 206 -3.96 -19.83 -7.59
C PHE A 206 -3.15 -20.43 -6.42
N ASN A 207 -2.51 -21.57 -6.64
CA ASN A 207 -1.62 -22.19 -5.66
C ASN A 207 -0.44 -22.82 -6.41
N SER A 208 0.65 -22.08 -6.61
CA SER A 208 1.86 -22.54 -7.31
C SER A 208 2.58 -23.71 -6.62
N LEU A 209 1.96 -24.30 -5.58
CA LEU A 209 2.49 -25.39 -4.78
C LEU A 209 2.02 -26.76 -5.29
N LYS A 210 0.87 -26.86 -5.98
CA LYS A 210 0.38 -28.13 -6.53
C LYS A 210 -0.65 -27.97 -7.67
N PRO A 211 -0.69 -28.91 -8.63
CA PRO A 211 -1.72 -29.02 -9.67
C PRO A 211 -3.16 -29.11 -9.14
N LEU A 212 -4.14 -28.85 -10.02
CA LEU A 212 -5.57 -28.92 -9.67
C LEU A 212 -5.97 -30.35 -9.28
N SER A 213 -5.49 -31.34 -10.01
CA SER A 213 -5.69 -32.76 -9.74
C SER A 213 -5.31 -33.14 -8.31
N GLU A 214 -4.10 -32.79 -7.87
CA GLU A 214 -3.63 -33.00 -6.50
C GLU A 214 -4.50 -32.24 -5.48
N LEU A 215 -4.90 -31.00 -5.77
CA LEU A 215 -5.77 -30.23 -4.88
C LEU A 215 -7.15 -30.88 -4.72
N MET A 216 -7.73 -31.38 -5.81
CA MET A 216 -9.04 -32.01 -5.79
C MET A 216 -9.02 -33.35 -5.06
N GLU A 217 -7.90 -34.08 -5.08
CA GLU A 217 -7.75 -35.35 -4.37
C GLU A 217 -7.88 -35.22 -2.84
N GLU A 218 -7.56 -34.05 -2.28
CA GLU A 218 -7.70 -33.77 -0.85
C GLU A 218 -9.15 -33.54 -0.40
N LEU A 219 -10.07 -33.36 -1.36
CA LEU A 219 -11.48 -33.11 -1.07
C LEU A 219 -12.30 -34.42 -1.07
N PRO A 220 -13.35 -34.52 -0.24
CA PRO A 220 -14.37 -35.56 -0.38
C PRO A 220 -14.99 -35.54 -1.78
N ILE A 221 -15.34 -36.72 -2.33
CA ILE A 221 -15.84 -36.87 -3.71
C ILE A 221 -17.02 -35.95 -4.02
N ASP A 222 -17.98 -35.86 -3.11
CA ASP A 222 -19.18 -35.01 -3.28
C ASP A 222 -18.82 -33.53 -3.37
N SER A 223 -17.82 -33.10 -2.60
CA SER A 223 -17.31 -31.72 -2.61
C SER A 223 -16.55 -31.39 -3.90
N ARG A 224 -15.86 -32.37 -4.50
CA ARG A 224 -15.09 -32.15 -5.75
C ARG A 224 -15.99 -31.72 -6.91
N THR A 225 -17.10 -32.43 -7.09
CA THR A 225 -18.05 -32.13 -8.17
C THR A 225 -18.65 -30.74 -7.98
N TRP A 226 -19.03 -30.42 -6.74
CA TRP A 226 -19.58 -29.11 -6.42
C TRP A 226 -18.56 -27.97 -6.64
N GLU A 227 -17.30 -28.14 -6.25
CA GLU A 227 -16.25 -27.13 -6.42
C GLU A 227 -16.02 -26.76 -7.89
N LEU A 228 -15.95 -27.77 -8.77
CA LEU A 228 -15.76 -27.57 -10.21
C LEU A 228 -17.02 -26.98 -10.87
N GLU A 229 -18.20 -27.48 -10.51
CA GLU A 229 -19.44 -27.09 -11.15
C GLU A 229 -19.94 -25.72 -10.69
N PHE A 230 -19.88 -25.45 -9.39
CA PHE A 230 -20.51 -24.28 -8.75
C PHE A 230 -19.52 -23.45 -7.94
N GLY A 231 -18.60 -24.07 -7.19
CA GLY A 231 -17.69 -23.37 -6.28
C GLY A 231 -16.90 -22.25 -6.96
N ASN A 232 -16.36 -22.52 -8.15
CA ASN A 232 -15.67 -21.51 -8.96
C ASN A 232 -16.55 -20.31 -9.33
N ILE A 233 -17.80 -20.54 -9.73
CA ILE A 233 -18.75 -19.47 -10.05
C ILE A 233 -19.10 -18.67 -8.80
N PHE A 234 -19.34 -19.34 -7.67
CA PHE A 234 -19.62 -18.66 -6.41
C PHE A 234 -18.44 -17.79 -5.98
N ARG A 235 -17.20 -18.28 -6.07
CA ARG A 235 -16.00 -17.45 -5.80
C ARG A 235 -15.94 -16.24 -6.72
N ALA A 236 -16.16 -16.42 -8.03
CA ALA A 236 -16.16 -15.33 -8.98
C ALA A 236 -17.22 -14.27 -8.64
N GLN A 237 -18.45 -14.70 -8.33
CA GLN A 237 -19.58 -13.80 -8.06
C GLN A 237 -19.49 -13.11 -6.69
N MET A 238 -19.03 -13.82 -5.66
CA MET A 238 -19.04 -13.34 -4.27
C MET A 238 -17.75 -12.64 -3.87
N LEU A 239 -16.62 -12.94 -4.52
CA LEU A 239 -15.31 -12.40 -4.15
C LEU A 239 -14.73 -11.52 -5.27
N TRP A 240 -14.57 -12.07 -6.48
CA TRP A 240 -13.80 -11.39 -7.53
C TRP A 240 -14.57 -10.27 -8.22
N GLU A 241 -15.84 -10.47 -8.57
CA GLU A 241 -16.64 -9.41 -9.21
C GLU A 241 -16.89 -8.22 -8.27
N PRO A 242 -17.21 -8.40 -6.97
CA PRO A 242 -17.26 -7.29 -6.02
C PRO A 242 -15.92 -6.57 -5.89
N ALA A 243 -14.81 -7.30 -5.75
CA ALA A 243 -13.48 -6.71 -5.70
C ALA A 243 -13.17 -5.92 -6.98
N TYR A 244 -13.51 -6.46 -8.15
CA TYR A 244 -13.34 -5.80 -9.44
C TYR A 244 -14.10 -4.47 -9.49
N ARG A 245 -15.36 -4.43 -9.03
CA ARG A 245 -16.16 -3.20 -9.01
C ARG A 245 -15.57 -2.13 -8.10
N VAL A 246 -15.13 -2.50 -6.90
CA VAL A 246 -14.46 -1.59 -5.95
C VAL A 246 -13.19 -1.02 -6.58
N GLU A 247 -12.33 -1.89 -7.10
CA GLU A 247 -11.05 -1.48 -7.68
C GLU A 247 -11.21 -0.66 -8.97
N LYS A 248 -12.25 -0.95 -9.77
CA LYS A 248 -12.57 -0.20 -10.97
C LYS A 248 -13.01 1.21 -10.63
N THR A 249 -13.88 1.35 -9.64
CA THR A 249 -14.35 2.66 -9.17
C THR A 249 -13.20 3.52 -8.68
N PHE A 250 -12.28 2.92 -7.91
CA PHE A 250 -11.09 3.63 -7.44
C PHE A 250 -10.16 4.01 -8.60
N LEU A 251 -9.92 3.11 -9.57
CA LEU A 251 -9.13 3.43 -10.77
C LEU A 251 -9.71 4.63 -11.54
N GLU A 252 -11.03 4.67 -11.75
CA GLU A 252 -11.70 5.78 -12.45
C GLU A 252 -11.50 7.11 -11.71
N GLN A 253 -11.51 7.10 -10.37
CA GLN A 253 -11.18 8.28 -9.57
C GLN A 253 -9.73 8.73 -9.78
N LEU A 254 -8.77 7.80 -9.77
CA LEU A 254 -7.36 8.11 -10.02
C LEU A 254 -7.14 8.68 -11.42
N GLU A 255 -7.79 8.15 -12.45
CA GLU A 255 -7.68 8.64 -13.83
C GLU A 255 -8.27 10.05 -13.99
N ARG A 256 -9.35 10.37 -13.26
CA ARG A 256 -9.87 11.74 -13.20
C ARG A 256 -8.85 12.69 -12.57
N MET A 257 -8.26 12.31 -11.43
CA MET A 257 -7.22 13.11 -10.77
C MET A 257 -5.98 13.34 -11.64
N ALA A 258 -5.66 12.41 -12.54
CA ALA A 258 -4.54 12.55 -13.47
C ALA A 258 -4.84 13.48 -14.66
N SER A 259 -6.11 13.82 -14.88
CA SER A 259 -6.58 14.68 -15.97
C SER A 259 -6.75 16.15 -15.53
N GLU A 260 -6.64 16.43 -14.24
CA GLU A 260 -6.66 17.77 -13.61
C GLU A 260 -5.25 18.37 -13.50
#